data_AF-A0A920QHV9-F1
#
_entry.id   AF-A0A920QHV9-F1
#
_cell.length_a   1.000
_cell.length_b   1.000
_cell.length_c   1.000
_cell.angle_alpha   90.00
_cell.angle_beta   90.00
_cell.angle_gamma   90.00
#
_symmetry.space_group_name_H-M   'P 1'
#
loop_
_entity.id
_entity.type
_entity.pdbx_description
1 polymer ?
#
loop_
_entity_poly.entity_id
_entity_poly.type
_entity_poly.pdbx_seq_one_letter_code
_entity_poly.pdbx_strand_id
1 'polypeptide(L)' 'MTGASYEEGCVRKPDGKGGRQTIIDFIREAKEAGVEMRVCSPALQLHEMTEDDLIEECDGVVGGALHGRCRLGKGMVLNY' A
#
# COMPACT_ATOMS: atom_id res chain seq x y z
N MET A 1 26.45 23.71 -1.27
CA MET A 1 24.97 23.77 -1.23
C MET A 1 24.52 23.09 -2.51
N THR A 2 24.03 21.85 -2.50
CA THR A 2 22.64 21.52 -2.15
C THR A 2 22.58 20.11 -1.57
N GLY A 3 22.13 20.01 -0.32
CA GLY A 3 22.01 18.76 0.40
C GLY A 3 20.96 17.85 -0.25
N ALA A 4 21.34 16.62 -0.56
CA ALA A 4 20.37 15.55 -0.65
C ALA A 4 19.86 15.29 0.77
N SER A 5 18.72 15.87 1.13
CA SER A 5 17.99 15.44 2.31
C SER A 5 17.51 14.02 2.06
N TYR A 6 17.94 13.13 2.93
CA TYR A 6 17.40 11.78 3.05
C TYR A 6 16.03 11.92 3.72
N GLU A 7 14.97 11.67 2.97
CA GLU A 7 13.59 11.58 3.49
C GLU A 7 13.17 10.12 3.24
N GLU A 8 12.99 9.32 4.30
CA GLU A 8 12.50 7.94 4.19
C GLU A 8 11.15 7.90 3.44
N GLY A 9 10.97 6.97 2.49
CA GLY A 9 9.67 6.71 1.85
C GLY A 9 9.46 7.17 0.40
N CYS A 10 10.49 7.62 -0.31
CA CYS A 10 10.39 7.95 -1.75
C CYS A 10 10.70 6.74 -2.65
N VAL A 11 9.75 6.36 -3.51
CA VAL A 11 9.90 5.39 -4.61
C VAL A 11 10.19 6.14 -5.91
N ARG A 12 11.06 5.60 -6.76
CA ARG A 12 11.33 6.18 -8.09
C ARG A 12 10.13 5.97 -9.01
N LYS A 13 9.62 7.04 -9.65
CA LYS A 13 8.59 6.89 -10.69
C LYS A 13 9.08 5.98 -11.83
N PRO A 14 8.29 4.98 -12.26
CA PRO A 14 8.66 4.10 -13.38
C PRO A 14 8.53 4.79 -14.75
N ASP A 15 7.96 6.01 -14.82
CA ASP A 15 7.72 6.80 -16.05
C ASP A 15 9.01 7.31 -16.74
N GLY A 16 10.18 7.03 -16.17
CA GLY A 16 11.47 7.46 -16.71
C GLY A 16 11.75 8.95 -16.57
N LYS A 17 10.81 9.74 -16.01
CA LYS A 17 10.91 11.20 -15.91
C LYS A 17 11.33 11.65 -14.52
N GLY A 18 12.43 11.10 -13.99
CA GLY A 18 13.23 11.69 -12.90
C GLY A 18 12.51 12.17 -11.62
N GLY A 19 11.23 11.82 -11.42
CA GLY A 19 10.42 12.28 -10.30
C GLY A 19 10.51 11.31 -9.13
N ARG A 20 10.70 11.85 -7.93
CA ARG A 20 10.52 11.09 -6.69
C ARG A 20 9.01 11.06 -6.40
N GLN A 21 8.45 9.87 -6.25
CA GLN A 21 7.05 9.65 -5.85
C GLN A 21 7.04 9.11 -4.43
N THR A 22 6.18 9.62 -3.58
CA THR A 22 6.01 9.02 -2.25
C THR A 22 5.13 7.76 -2.36
N ILE A 23 5.27 6.84 -1.41
CA ILE A 23 4.39 5.65 -1.38
C ILE A 23 2.91 6.06 -1.31
N ILE A 24 2.59 7.15 -0.61
CA ILE A 24 1.21 7.65 -0.50
C ILE A 24 0.66 8.17 -1.84
N ASP A 25 1.48 8.84 -2.65
CA ASP A 25 1.07 9.25 -4.00
C ASP A 25 0.73 8.05 -4.88
N PHE A 26 1.53 6.98 -4.78
CA PHE A 26 1.29 5.74 -5.53
C PHE A 26 0.00 5.05 -5.09
N ILE A 27 -0.27 5.03 -3.78
CA ILE A 27 -1.51 4.50 -3.23
C ILE A 27 -2.72 5.27 -3.77
N ARG A 28 -2.66 6.59 -3.79
CA ARG A 28 -3.74 7.45 -4.34
C ARG A 28 -3.97 7.22 -5.82
N GLU A 29 -2.90 7.19 -6.63
CA GLU A 29 -3.00 6.86 -8.07
C GLU A 29 -3.65 5.48 -8.28
N ALA A 30 -3.33 4.48 -7.44
CA ALA A 30 -3.97 3.17 -7.48
C ALA A 30 -5.46 3.21 -7.07
N LYS A 31 -5.83 4.02 -6.08
CA LYS A 31 -7.24 4.25 -5.71
C LYS A 31 -8.03 4.89 -6.85
N GLU A 32 -7.45 5.87 -7.54
CA GLU A 32 -8.05 6.49 -8.73
C GLU A 32 -8.26 5.48 -9.87
N ALA A 33 -7.37 4.49 -9.99
CA ALA A 33 -7.50 3.38 -10.93
C ALA A 33 -8.53 2.31 -10.49
N GLY A 34 -9.18 2.48 -9.33
CA GLY A 34 -10.21 1.56 -8.82
C GLY A 34 -9.67 0.37 -8.02
N VAL A 35 -8.44 0.45 -7.51
CA VAL A 35 -7.89 -0.60 -6.65
C VAL A 35 -8.55 -0.57 -5.26
N GLU A 36 -8.98 -1.73 -4.78
CA GLU A 36 -9.35 -1.93 -3.38
C GLU A 36 -8.12 -2.30 -2.55
N MET A 37 -7.83 -1.50 -1.53
CA MET A 37 -6.74 -1.73 -0.58
C MET A 37 -7.31 -2.21 0.75
N ARG A 38 -6.79 -3.34 1.24
CA ARG A 38 -7.27 -3.95 2.50
C ARG A 38 -6.11 -4.46 3.32
N VAL A 39 -6.24 -4.37 4.64
CA VAL A 39 -5.20 -4.77 5.60
C VAL A 39 -5.61 -6.01 6.39
N CYS A 40 -4.63 -6.86 6.70
CA CYS A 40 -4.85 -8.09 7.44
C CYS A 40 -5.05 -7.80 8.95
N SER A 41 -6.17 -8.20 9.55
CA SER A 41 -6.40 -7.99 11.00
C SER A 41 -5.33 -8.61 11.91
N PRO A 42 -4.82 -9.84 11.65
CA PRO A 42 -3.65 -10.35 12.38
C PRO A 42 -2.41 -9.46 12.29
N ALA A 43 -2.17 -8.80 11.15
CA ALA A 43 -1.01 -7.92 11.00
C ALA A 43 -1.15 -6.66 11.85
N LEU A 44 -2.35 -6.08 11.94
CA LEU A 44 -2.60 -4.94 12.82
C LEU A 44 -2.35 -5.27 14.29
N GLN A 45 -2.83 -6.43 14.75
CA GLN A 45 -2.56 -6.90 16.11
C GLN A 45 -1.07 -7.12 16.39
N LEU A 46 -0.31 -7.62 15.40
CA LEU A 46 1.14 -7.82 15.53
C LEU A 46 1.92 -6.50 15.65
N HIS A 47 1.41 -5.42 15.06
CA HIS A 47 2.03 -4.10 15.09
C HIS A 47 1.44 -3.17 16.16
N GLU A 48 0.57 -3.68 17.04
CA GLU A 48 -0.12 -2.91 18.07
C GLU A 48 -0.91 -1.70 17.50
N MET A 49 -1.40 -1.83 16.26
CA MET A 49 -2.15 -0.79 15.56
C MET A 49 -3.64 -1.12 15.53
N THR A 50 -4.49 -0.09 15.49
CA THR A 50 -5.94 -0.23 15.31
C THR A 50 -6.38 0.18 13.91
N GLU A 51 -7.66 0.01 13.60
CA GLU A 51 -8.22 0.48 12.31
C GLU A 51 -8.14 2.00 12.18
N ASP A 52 -8.09 2.73 13.30
CA ASP A 52 -8.01 4.19 13.34
C ASP A 52 -6.63 4.72 12.96
N ASP A 53 -5.59 3.88 13.04
CA ASP A 53 -4.23 4.22 12.61
C ASP A 53 -4.02 4.02 11.09
N LEU A 54 -5.06 3.59 10.37
CA LEU A 54 -5.01 3.36 8.93
C LEU A 54 -5.14 4.67 8.16
N ILE A 55 -4.46 4.70 7.01
CA ILE A 55 -4.63 5.77 6.02
C ILE A 55 -6.05 5.77 5.46
N GLU A 56 -6.56 6.95 5.11
CA GLU A 56 -7.93 7.13 4.59
C GLU A 56 -8.17 6.36 3.28
N GLU A 57 -7.11 6.06 2.54
CA GLU A 57 -7.14 5.29 1.30
C GLU A 57 -7.39 3.78 1.52
N CYS A 58 -7.38 3.30 2.76
CA CYS A 58 -7.66 1.90 3.09
C CYS A 58 -9.17 1.65 3.15
N ASP A 59 -9.65 0.66 2.37
CA ASP A 59 -11.08 0.30 2.30
C ASP A 59 -11.53 -0.61 3.48
N GLY A 60 -10.63 -0.86 4.43
CA GLY A 60 -10.93 -1.54 5.68
C GLY A 60 -10.10 -2.79 5.95
N VAL A 61 -10.47 -3.44 7.06
CA VAL A 61 -9.74 -4.57 7.62
C VAL A 61 -10.37 -5.90 7.22
N VAL A 62 -9.50 -6.87 6.93
CA VAL A 62 -9.90 -8.19 6.48
C VAL A 62 -9.17 -9.27 7.27
N GLY A 63 -9.91 -10.31 7.65
CA GLY A 63 -9.31 -11.48 8.28
C GLY A 63 -8.31 -12.17 7.35
N GLY A 64 -7.26 -12.80 7.91
CA GLY A 64 -6.23 -13.50 7.14
C GLY A 64 -6.77 -14.55 6.13
N ALA A 65 -7.98 -15.07 6.36
CA ALA A 65 -8.70 -15.92 5.41
C ALA A 65 -9.03 -15.24 4.07
N LEU A 66 -9.09 -13.89 4.01
CA LEU A 66 -9.28 -13.18 2.75
C LEU A 66 -8.07 -13.31 1.83
N HIS A 67 -6.85 -13.41 2.37
CA HIS A 67 -5.65 -13.61 1.55
C HIS A 67 -5.77 -14.88 0.70
N GLY A 68 -6.31 -15.96 1.30
CA GLY A 68 -6.66 -17.19 0.59
C GLY A 68 -7.81 -17.03 -0.42
N ARG A 69 -8.88 -16.31 -0.06
CA ARG A 69 -10.02 -16.10 -0.97
C ARG A 69 -9.70 -15.21 -2.18
N CYS A 70 -8.96 -14.12 -2.01
CA CYS A 70 -8.48 -13.28 -3.12
C CYS A 70 -7.51 -14.06 -4.03
N ARG A 71 -6.71 -14.97 -3.47
CA ARG A 71 -5.81 -15.84 -4.24
C ARG A 71 -6.56 -16.87 -5.08
N LEU A 72 -7.67 -17.42 -4.60
CA LEU A 72 -8.42 -18.47 -5.30
C LEU A 72 -9.34 -17.94 -6.42
N GLY A 73 -9.65 -16.64 -6.43
CA GLY A 73 -10.49 -16.01 -7.45
C GLY A 73 -9.75 -15.20 -8.51
N LYS A 74 -8.44 -14.96 -8.36
CA LYS A 74 -7.64 -14.12 -9.26
C LYS A 74 -6.67 -14.99 -10.07
N GLY A 75 -6.60 -14.77 -11.39
CA GLY A 75 -5.75 -15.55 -12.31
C GLY A 75 -4.25 -15.40 -12.09
N MET A 76 -3.81 -14.42 -11.29
CA MET A 76 -2.41 -14.17 -10.96
C MET A 76 -2.30 -13.49 -9.59
N VAL A 77 -1.26 -13.85 -8.83
CA VAL A 77 -0.90 -13.20 -7.56
C VAL A 77 0.55 -12.76 -7.63
N LEU A 78 0.80 -11.46 -7.44
CA LEU A 78 2.13 -10.88 -7.25
C LEU A 78 2.37 -10.73 -5.75
N ASN A 79 3.52 -11.21 -5.27
CA ASN A 79 3.95 -11.07 -3.88
C ASN A 79 5.29 -10.33 -3.87
N TYR A 80 5.43 -9.33 -3.00
CA TYR A 80 6.59 -8.45 -2.90
C TYR A 80 7.08 -8.36 -1.45
#